data_AF-A0A2D4LU35-F1
#
_entry.id   AF-A0A2D4LU35-F1
#
_cell.length_a   1.000
_cell.length_b   1.000
_cell.length_c   1.000
_cell.angle_alpha   90.00
_cell.angle_beta   90.00
_cell.angle_gamma   90.00
#
_symmetry.space_group_name_H-M   'P 1'
#
loop_
_entity.id
_entity.type
_entity.pdbx_description
1 polymer ?
#
loop_
_entity_poly.entity_id
_entity_poly.type
_entity_poly.pdbx_seq_one_letter_code
_entity_poly.pdbx_strand_id
1 'polypeptide(L)'
;MCENHNRDLQNFLRCQNNKTNYNLVCETLQFLDIMCGSTTGRLGLLGLYINEYNVALITQTLETLTEYCQGPCHENQSCIVTHESNGIDIITALILNDISPLCKYRMDVVLQLKDNASKLLLALMESRHDSENAERILISLRPQELVDVIKKAYLEEEECENSEVSPREVGHNIYILALQLSRHNKHLQHLLKPVKRIQEEEEEGISSMLILHNKQLTQMLKSTTPVQEEE
;
A
#
# COMPACT_ATOMS: atom_id res chain seq x y z
N MET A 1 -19.92 11.89 -12.44
CA MET A 1 -21.25 11.72 -11.77
C MET A 1 -21.15 11.66 -10.25
N CYS A 2 -20.30 10.79 -9.67
CA CYS A 2 -20.03 10.78 -8.23
C CYS A 2 -18.93 11.75 -7.78
N GLU A 3 -18.34 12.48 -8.73
CA GLU A 3 -17.36 13.54 -8.51
C GLU A 3 -17.76 14.48 -7.36
N ASN A 4 -16.76 14.96 -6.62
CA ASN A 4 -16.91 15.80 -5.45
C ASN A 4 -17.66 15.12 -4.28
N HIS A 5 -17.56 13.80 -4.17
CA HIS A 5 -18.15 13.00 -3.08
C HIS A 5 -19.66 13.19 -2.95
N ASN A 6 -20.38 13.16 -4.08
CA ASN A 6 -21.84 13.31 -4.07
C ASN A 6 -22.51 12.08 -3.42
N ARG A 7 -22.74 12.18 -2.10
CA ARG A 7 -23.26 11.09 -1.27
C ARG A 7 -24.63 10.60 -1.72
N ASP A 8 -25.49 11.49 -2.22
CA ASP A 8 -26.83 11.12 -2.69
C ASP A 8 -26.73 10.22 -3.92
N LEU A 9 -25.87 10.57 -4.88
CA LEU A 9 -25.63 9.75 -6.06
C LEU A 9 -24.89 8.45 -5.72
N GLN A 10 -23.87 8.50 -4.87
CA GLN A 10 -23.16 7.30 -4.42
C GLN A 10 -24.11 6.28 -3.76
N ASN A 11 -25.03 6.75 -2.91
CA ASN A 11 -26.06 5.89 -2.32
C ASN A 11 -27.08 5.43 -3.36
N PHE A 12 -27.51 6.31 -4.26
CA PHE A 12 -28.46 5.98 -5.31
C PHE A 12 -27.95 4.86 -6.23
N LEU A 13 -26.65 4.80 -6.52
CA LEU A 13 -26.05 3.72 -7.31
C LEU A 13 -26.17 2.35 -6.64
N ARG A 14 -26.19 2.30 -5.31
CA ARG A 14 -26.37 1.07 -4.52
C ARG A 14 -27.86 0.77 -4.27
N CYS A 15 -28.65 1.79 -3.96
CA CYS A 15 -30.05 1.67 -3.54
C CYS A 15 -30.89 2.84 -4.07
N GLN A 16 -31.79 2.55 -5.02
CA GLN A 16 -32.66 3.54 -5.66
C GLN A 16 -34.00 3.74 -4.93
N ASN A 17 -34.24 3.03 -3.83
CA ASN A 17 -35.50 3.02 -3.08
C ASN A 17 -36.72 2.60 -3.94
N ASN A 18 -36.50 1.74 -4.93
CA ASN A 18 -37.56 1.14 -5.74
C ASN A 18 -37.93 -0.26 -5.20
N LYS A 19 -39.00 -0.86 -5.75
CA LYS A 19 -39.40 -2.24 -5.43
C LYS A 19 -38.25 -3.25 -5.66
N THR A 20 -37.45 -2.99 -6.69
CA THR A 20 -36.20 -3.72 -6.98
C THR A 20 -35.09 -2.69 -7.04
N ASN A 21 -34.01 -2.94 -6.30
CA ASN A 21 -32.79 -2.12 -6.36
C ASN A 21 -31.75 -2.83 -7.24
N TYR A 22 -30.97 -2.04 -7.98
CA TYR A 22 -29.90 -2.51 -8.84
C TYR A 22 -28.60 -1.94 -8.29
N ASN A 23 -27.76 -2.80 -7.73
CA ASN A 23 -26.52 -2.36 -7.08
C ASN A 23 -25.39 -2.21 -8.12
N LEU A 24 -25.33 -1.03 -8.76
CA LEU A 24 -24.36 -0.76 -9.81
C LEU A 24 -22.91 -0.79 -9.31
N VAL A 25 -22.68 -0.55 -8.02
CA VAL A 25 -21.33 -0.66 -7.42
C VAL A 25 -20.84 -2.10 -7.50
N CYS A 26 -21.64 -3.02 -7.00
CA CYS A 26 -21.31 -4.43 -6.97
C CYS A 26 -21.32 -5.04 -8.41
N GLU A 27 -22.18 -4.60 -9.35
CA GLU A 27 -22.11 -4.98 -10.78
C GLU A 27 -20.83 -4.48 -11.47
N THR A 28 -20.39 -3.26 -11.17
CA THR A 28 -19.13 -2.71 -11.71
C THR A 28 -17.92 -3.49 -11.19
N LEU A 29 -17.96 -3.94 -9.94
CA LEU A 29 -16.93 -4.81 -9.38
C LEU A 29 -16.90 -6.19 -10.05
N GLN A 30 -18.06 -6.79 -10.34
CA GLN A 30 -18.15 -8.03 -11.11
C GLN A 30 -17.59 -7.87 -12.52
N PHE A 31 -17.86 -6.73 -13.17
CA PHE A 31 -17.27 -6.42 -14.47
C PHE A 31 -15.72 -6.41 -14.40
N LEU A 32 -15.13 -5.76 -13.39
CA LEU A 32 -13.68 -5.79 -13.16
C LEU A 32 -13.16 -7.23 -12.98
N ASP A 33 -13.85 -8.02 -12.14
CA ASP A 33 -13.50 -9.41 -11.84
C ASP A 33 -13.47 -10.30 -13.10
N ILE A 34 -14.48 -10.15 -13.97
CA ILE A 34 -14.59 -10.84 -15.25
C ILE A 34 -13.44 -10.43 -16.18
N MET A 35 -13.17 -9.13 -16.30
CA MET A 35 -12.12 -8.60 -17.18
C MET A 35 -10.72 -9.05 -16.75
N CYS A 36 -10.50 -9.27 -15.45
CA CYS A 36 -9.22 -9.72 -14.90
C CYS A 36 -9.09 -11.25 -14.79
N GLY A 37 -10.13 -12.04 -15.14
CA GLY A 37 -10.04 -13.49 -15.27
C GLY A 37 -10.12 -14.30 -13.97
N SER A 38 -10.70 -13.73 -12.91
CA SER A 38 -10.80 -14.31 -11.56
C SER A 38 -11.58 -15.64 -11.50
N THR A 39 -12.49 -15.87 -12.44
CA THR A 39 -13.31 -17.10 -12.56
C THR A 39 -12.49 -18.38 -12.72
N THR A 40 -11.17 -18.29 -12.92
CA THR A 40 -10.24 -19.41 -13.00
C THR A 40 -9.58 -19.79 -11.67
N GLY A 41 -9.83 -19.03 -10.59
CA GLY A 41 -9.29 -19.32 -9.25
C GLY A 41 -7.76 -19.16 -9.13
N ARG A 42 -7.10 -18.51 -10.10
CA ARG A 42 -5.65 -18.30 -10.12
C ARG A 42 -5.32 -16.84 -10.45
N LEU A 43 -5.28 -16.01 -9.40
CA LEU A 43 -4.88 -14.59 -9.44
C LEU A 43 -3.46 -14.33 -10.02
N GLY A 44 -2.65 -15.36 -10.23
CA GLY A 44 -1.31 -15.27 -10.82
C GLY A 44 -1.26 -15.22 -12.35
N LEU A 45 -2.41 -15.17 -13.04
CA LEU A 45 -2.49 -15.16 -14.51
C LEU A 45 -3.03 -13.86 -15.10
N LEU A 46 -2.98 -12.74 -14.34
CA LEU A 46 -3.46 -11.43 -14.82
C LEU A 46 -2.89 -11.06 -16.20
N GLY A 47 -1.64 -11.40 -16.47
CA GLY A 47 -0.99 -11.14 -17.76
C GLY A 47 -1.55 -11.89 -18.97
N LEU A 48 -2.39 -12.92 -18.77
CA LEU A 48 -3.16 -13.56 -19.86
C LEU A 48 -4.41 -12.78 -20.23
N TYR A 49 -5.00 -12.09 -19.25
CA TYR A 49 -6.28 -11.40 -19.41
C TYR A 49 -6.10 -9.92 -19.69
N ILE A 50 -5.15 -9.26 -19.02
CA ILE A 50 -4.87 -7.85 -19.17
C ILE A 50 -3.88 -7.64 -20.31
N ASN A 51 -4.26 -6.83 -21.29
CA ASN A 51 -3.47 -6.52 -22.47
C ASN A 51 -3.76 -5.09 -22.96
N GLU A 52 -3.03 -4.64 -23.97
CA GLU A 52 -3.13 -3.26 -24.50
C GLU A 52 -4.53 -2.87 -24.98
N TYR A 53 -5.37 -3.84 -25.38
CA TYR A 53 -6.71 -3.56 -25.90
C TYR A 53 -7.75 -3.32 -24.82
N ASN A 54 -7.56 -3.87 -23.61
CA ASN A 54 -8.55 -3.79 -22.55
C ASN A 54 -8.09 -3.03 -21.30
N VAL A 55 -6.79 -2.80 -21.15
CA VAL A 55 -6.24 -2.16 -19.95
C VAL A 55 -6.82 -0.77 -19.69
N ALA A 56 -7.08 0.03 -20.73
CA ALA A 56 -7.72 1.33 -20.58
C ALA A 56 -9.14 1.23 -19.97
N LEU A 57 -9.89 0.19 -20.33
CA LEU A 57 -11.24 -0.05 -19.79
C LEU A 57 -11.17 -0.52 -18.33
N ILE A 58 -10.18 -1.35 -18.00
CA ILE A 58 -9.93 -1.79 -16.62
C ILE A 58 -9.55 -0.57 -15.76
N THR A 59 -8.65 0.29 -16.24
CA THR A 59 -8.27 1.54 -15.57
C THR A 59 -9.49 2.42 -15.32
N GLN A 60 -10.33 2.66 -16.33
CA GLN A 60 -11.55 3.45 -16.16
C GLN A 60 -12.52 2.83 -15.14
N THR A 61 -12.56 1.49 -15.06
CA THR A 61 -13.39 0.77 -14.08
C THR A 61 -12.88 1.00 -12.65
N LEU A 62 -11.56 1.00 -12.44
CA LEU A 62 -10.95 1.32 -11.14
C LEU A 62 -11.23 2.77 -10.72
N GLU A 63 -11.09 3.73 -11.64
CA GLU A 63 -11.43 5.14 -11.39
C GLU A 63 -12.91 5.29 -11.01
N THR A 64 -13.79 4.63 -11.77
CA THR A 64 -15.24 4.66 -11.51
C THR A 64 -15.58 4.09 -10.14
N LEU A 65 -14.98 2.95 -9.77
CA LEU A 65 -15.16 2.34 -8.44
C LEU A 65 -14.60 3.25 -7.34
N THR A 66 -13.50 3.97 -7.61
CA THR A 66 -12.92 4.93 -6.66
C THR A 66 -13.94 6.05 -6.40
N GLU A 67 -14.51 6.66 -7.44
CA GLU A 67 -15.54 7.70 -7.30
C GLU A 67 -16.80 7.21 -6.58
N TYR A 68 -17.16 5.93 -6.73
CA TYR A 68 -18.30 5.35 -6.03
C TYR A 68 -18.09 5.27 -4.51
N CYS A 69 -16.85 5.14 -4.03
CA CYS A 69 -16.55 4.88 -2.62
C CYS A 69 -15.71 5.96 -1.91
N GLN A 70 -15.16 6.93 -2.65
CA GLN A 70 -14.34 8.01 -2.10
C GLN A 70 -15.18 8.96 -1.23
N GLY A 71 -14.61 9.41 -0.11
CA GLY A 71 -15.30 10.16 0.94
C GLY A 71 -15.86 9.24 2.04
N PRO A 72 -16.58 9.79 3.05
CA PRO A 72 -17.23 8.98 4.09
C PRO A 72 -18.44 8.23 3.53
N CYS A 73 -18.18 7.17 2.76
CA CYS A 73 -19.15 6.34 2.04
C CYS A 73 -19.02 4.86 2.46
N HIS A 74 -19.11 4.63 3.77
CA HIS A 74 -18.91 3.34 4.42
C HIS A 74 -19.63 2.20 3.71
N GLU A 75 -20.89 2.40 3.35
CA GLU A 75 -21.72 1.33 2.82
C GLU A 75 -21.28 0.90 1.40
N ASN A 76 -20.72 1.80 0.58
CA ASN A 76 -20.14 1.43 -0.72
C ASN A 76 -18.78 0.76 -0.53
N GLN A 77 -17.97 1.27 0.41
CA GLN A 77 -16.68 0.65 0.76
C GLN A 77 -16.89 -0.80 1.22
N SER A 78 -17.84 -1.03 2.13
CA SER A 78 -18.21 -2.37 2.59
C SER A 78 -18.83 -3.25 1.49
N CYS A 79 -19.68 -2.74 0.58
CA CYS A 79 -20.17 -3.54 -0.58
C CYS A 79 -19.00 -4.02 -1.43
N ILE A 80 -17.99 -3.19 -1.67
CA ILE A 80 -16.84 -3.58 -2.49
C ILE A 80 -15.96 -4.61 -1.76
N VAL A 81 -15.61 -4.34 -0.49
CA VAL A 81 -14.68 -5.19 0.27
C VAL A 81 -15.26 -6.55 0.61
N THR A 82 -16.57 -6.62 0.90
CA THR A 82 -17.23 -7.86 1.35
C THR A 82 -18.00 -8.58 0.24
N HIS A 83 -17.89 -8.12 -1.01
CA HIS A 83 -18.60 -8.74 -2.15
C HIS A 83 -18.23 -10.22 -2.33
N GLU A 84 -19.22 -11.04 -2.68
CA GLU A 84 -19.07 -12.50 -2.85
C GLU A 84 -18.12 -12.90 -3.98
N SER A 85 -17.89 -12.02 -4.97
CA SER A 85 -16.92 -12.26 -6.04
C SER A 85 -15.46 -12.14 -5.58
N ASN A 86 -15.21 -11.75 -4.33
CA ASN A 86 -13.87 -11.45 -3.81
C ASN A 86 -13.12 -10.42 -4.66
N GLY A 87 -13.82 -9.42 -5.21
CA GLY A 87 -13.23 -8.41 -6.08
C GLY A 87 -12.05 -7.65 -5.45
N ILE A 88 -11.97 -7.61 -4.11
CA ILE A 88 -10.80 -7.08 -3.41
C ILE A 88 -9.51 -7.85 -3.73
N ASP A 89 -9.58 -9.16 -3.92
CA ASP A 89 -8.41 -9.99 -4.24
C ASP A 89 -7.86 -9.67 -5.64
N ILE A 90 -8.74 -9.25 -6.57
CA ILE A 90 -8.33 -8.76 -7.90
C ILE A 90 -7.61 -7.42 -7.76
N ILE A 91 -8.17 -6.48 -6.99
CA ILE A 91 -7.56 -5.17 -6.78
C ILE A 91 -6.17 -5.31 -6.12
N THR A 92 -6.03 -6.19 -5.13
CA THR A 92 -4.71 -6.45 -4.51
C THR A 92 -3.75 -7.13 -5.48
N ALA A 93 -4.22 -8.09 -6.28
CA ALA A 93 -3.39 -8.76 -7.27
C ALA A 93 -2.85 -7.82 -8.36
N LEU A 94 -3.65 -6.82 -8.79
CA LEU A 94 -3.21 -5.79 -9.74
C LEU A 94 -1.98 -5.03 -9.22
N ILE A 95 -1.90 -4.78 -7.92
CA ILE A 95 -0.78 -4.08 -7.29
C ILE A 95 0.42 -5.03 -7.09
N LEU A 96 0.17 -6.21 -6.52
CA LEU A 96 1.22 -7.11 -6.06
C LEU A 96 1.91 -7.87 -7.19
N ASN A 97 1.17 -8.25 -8.22
CA ASN A 97 1.68 -9.14 -9.26
C ASN A 97 2.31 -8.36 -10.42
N ASP A 98 3.25 -9.00 -11.09
CA ASP A 98 3.76 -8.51 -12.37
C ASP A 98 2.78 -8.87 -13.50
N ILE A 99 2.45 -7.89 -14.35
CA ILE A 99 1.51 -8.04 -15.47
C ILE A 99 2.31 -8.33 -16.75
N SER A 100 2.90 -9.52 -16.84
CA SER A 100 3.71 -9.95 -17.99
C SER A 100 2.84 -10.58 -19.09
N PRO A 101 3.02 -10.25 -20.38
CA PRO A 101 4.16 -9.52 -20.94
C PRO A 101 4.00 -7.99 -20.99
N LEU A 102 2.84 -7.44 -20.62
CA LEU A 102 2.52 -6.00 -20.78
C LEU A 102 3.58 -5.09 -20.11
N CYS A 103 4.04 -5.45 -18.92
CA CYS A 103 5.07 -4.69 -18.19
C CYS A 103 6.41 -4.57 -18.94
N LYS A 104 6.70 -5.44 -19.91
CA LYS A 104 7.94 -5.38 -20.70
C LYS A 104 7.91 -4.35 -21.83
N TYR A 105 6.73 -4.04 -22.35
CA TYR A 105 6.58 -3.21 -23.55
C TYR A 105 5.80 -1.92 -23.29
N ARG A 106 4.90 -1.93 -22.31
CA ARG A 106 4.02 -0.81 -21.93
C ARG A 106 3.97 -0.63 -20.41
N MET A 107 5.14 -0.41 -19.82
CA MET A 107 5.25 -0.14 -18.39
C MET A 107 4.47 1.11 -17.98
N ASP A 108 4.41 2.13 -18.84
CA ASP A 108 3.59 3.34 -18.67
C ASP A 108 2.14 3.00 -18.29
N VAL A 109 1.53 2.07 -19.01
CA VAL A 109 0.14 1.69 -18.79
C VAL A 109 -0.02 0.79 -17.55
N VAL A 110 0.97 -0.07 -17.28
CA VAL A 110 0.99 -0.88 -16.05
C VAL A 110 1.10 0.01 -14.81
N LEU A 111 1.91 1.06 -14.86
CA LEU A 111 2.04 2.02 -13.76
C LEU A 111 0.74 2.78 -13.53
N GLN A 112 0.08 3.28 -14.58
CA GLN A 112 -1.25 3.90 -14.47
C GLN A 112 -2.29 2.96 -13.87
N LEU A 113 -2.27 1.68 -14.26
CA LEU A 113 -3.18 0.67 -13.72
C LEU A 113 -2.93 0.43 -12.22
N LYS A 114 -1.66 0.27 -11.83
CA LYS A 114 -1.26 0.07 -10.42
C LYS A 114 -1.57 1.29 -9.57
N ASP A 115 -1.36 2.49 -10.10
CA ASP A 115 -1.71 3.75 -9.45
C ASP A 115 -3.21 3.82 -9.15
N ASN A 116 -4.06 3.60 -10.15
CA ASN A 116 -5.51 3.60 -9.96
C ASN A 116 -6.01 2.50 -9.01
N ALA A 117 -5.41 1.31 -9.06
CA ALA A 117 -5.72 0.25 -8.08
C ALA A 117 -5.33 0.68 -6.66
N SER A 118 -4.18 1.34 -6.48
CA SER A 118 -3.74 1.84 -5.17
C SER A 118 -4.64 2.96 -4.63
N LYS A 119 -5.11 3.87 -5.49
CA LYS A 119 -6.08 4.92 -5.16
C LYS A 119 -7.43 4.32 -4.73
N LEU A 120 -7.90 3.28 -5.41
CA LEU A 120 -9.12 2.56 -5.00
C LEU A 120 -8.95 1.94 -3.60
N LEU A 121 -7.83 1.26 -3.32
CA LEU A 121 -7.61 0.70 -1.97
C LEU A 121 -7.52 1.79 -0.89
N LEU A 122 -6.92 2.94 -1.19
CA LEU A 122 -6.90 4.09 -0.28
C LEU A 122 -8.31 4.61 -0.02
N ALA A 123 -9.14 4.75 -1.05
CA ALA A 123 -10.54 5.17 -0.92
C ALA A 123 -11.36 4.19 -0.07
N LEU A 124 -11.16 2.88 -0.24
CA LEU A 124 -11.79 1.84 0.60
C LEU A 124 -11.34 1.89 2.06
N MET A 125 -10.16 2.48 2.34
CA MET A 125 -9.56 2.61 3.67
C MET A 125 -9.72 4.00 4.30
N GLU A 126 -10.43 4.94 3.66
CA GLU A 126 -10.66 6.29 4.20
C GLU A 126 -11.41 6.27 5.54
N SER A 127 -12.27 5.26 5.72
CA SER A 127 -13.04 5.02 6.93
C SER A 127 -12.19 4.47 8.07
N ARG A 128 -11.53 5.38 8.79
CA ARG A 128 -10.52 5.08 9.85
C ARG A 128 -10.98 4.21 11.02
N HIS A 129 -12.29 4.00 11.17
CA HIS A 129 -12.86 3.19 12.25
C HIS A 129 -13.34 1.81 11.79
N ASP A 130 -13.18 1.49 10.50
CA ASP A 130 -13.63 0.23 9.92
C ASP A 130 -12.53 -0.84 10.00
N SER A 131 -12.44 -1.50 11.15
CA SER A 131 -11.49 -2.60 11.35
C SER A 131 -11.80 -3.82 10.49
N GLU A 132 -13.08 -4.05 10.14
CA GLU A 132 -13.50 -5.21 9.36
C GLU A 132 -12.99 -5.11 7.92
N ASN A 133 -13.18 -3.95 7.27
CA ASN A 133 -12.62 -3.72 5.93
C ASN A 133 -11.09 -3.81 5.93
N ALA A 134 -10.44 -3.24 6.95
CA ALA A 134 -8.98 -3.29 7.09
C ALA A 134 -8.46 -4.74 7.18
N GLU A 135 -9.10 -5.57 8.01
CA GLU A 135 -8.74 -6.98 8.17
C GLU A 135 -8.96 -7.77 6.87
N ARG A 136 -10.08 -7.56 6.17
CA ARG A 136 -10.36 -8.25 4.90
C ARG A 136 -9.34 -7.90 3.82
N ILE A 137 -8.93 -6.63 3.74
CA ILE A 137 -7.89 -6.15 2.82
C ILE A 137 -6.52 -6.75 3.16
N LEU A 138 -6.18 -6.83 4.45
CA LEU A 138 -4.92 -7.40 4.92
C LEU A 138 -4.76 -8.89 4.57
N ILE A 139 -5.86 -9.66 4.63
CA ILE A 139 -5.87 -11.08 4.23
C ILE A 139 -5.46 -11.21 2.75
N SER A 140 -5.95 -10.31 1.90
CA SER A 140 -5.67 -10.32 0.45
C SER A 140 -4.29 -9.79 0.08
N LEU A 141 -3.78 -8.79 0.82
CA LEU A 141 -2.55 -8.06 0.45
C LEU A 141 -1.24 -8.76 0.79
N ARG A 142 -1.23 -9.74 1.70
CA ARG A 142 0.00 -10.44 2.17
C ARG A 142 1.10 -9.44 2.60
N PRO A 143 1.18 -9.06 3.89
CA PRO A 143 2.05 -7.96 4.38
C PRO A 143 3.50 -7.94 3.90
N GLN A 144 4.14 -9.10 3.73
CA GLN A 144 5.51 -9.18 3.23
C GLN A 144 5.63 -8.74 1.77
N GLU A 145 4.75 -9.22 0.89
CA GLU A 145 4.77 -8.88 -0.53
C GLU A 145 4.46 -7.40 -0.75
N LEU A 146 3.56 -6.83 0.05
CA LEU A 146 3.28 -5.40 0.05
C LEU A 146 4.56 -4.58 0.29
N VAL A 147 5.37 -4.98 1.27
CA VAL A 147 6.64 -4.31 1.60
C VAL A 147 7.67 -4.49 0.48
N ASP A 148 7.71 -5.66 -0.14
CA ASP A 148 8.64 -5.94 -1.24
C ASP A 148 8.31 -5.11 -2.48
N VAL A 149 7.02 -4.94 -2.81
CA VAL A 149 6.56 -4.06 -3.90
C VAL A 149 6.88 -2.59 -3.61
N ILE A 150 6.70 -2.12 -2.36
CA ILE A 150 7.11 -0.76 -1.97
C ILE A 150 8.62 -0.59 -2.21
N LYS A 151 9.46 -1.51 -1.71
CA LYS A 151 10.91 -1.42 -1.90
C LYS A 151 11.30 -1.40 -3.38
N LYS A 152 10.73 -2.32 -4.17
CA LYS A 152 10.95 -2.40 -5.62
C LYS A 152 10.64 -1.06 -6.31
N ALA A 153 9.48 -0.48 -6.03
CA ALA A 153 9.04 0.79 -6.60
C ALA A 153 10.00 1.97 -6.31
N TYR A 154 10.64 2.00 -5.13
CA TYR A 154 11.61 3.06 -4.79
C TYR A 154 13.01 2.83 -5.39
N LEU A 155 13.33 1.59 -5.81
CA LEU A 155 14.60 1.24 -6.47
C LEU A 155 14.55 1.44 -7.99
N GLU A 156 13.37 1.35 -8.60
CA GLU A 156 13.16 1.44 -10.06
C GLU A 156 13.11 2.90 -10.62
N GLU A 157 13.47 3.91 -9.83
CA GLU A 157 13.34 5.34 -10.24
C GLU A 157 14.15 5.69 -11.51
N GLU A 158 15.27 5.02 -11.77
CA GLU A 158 16.20 5.42 -12.83
C GLU A 158 15.71 5.12 -14.26
N GLU A 159 14.63 4.35 -14.46
CA GLU A 159 14.25 3.85 -15.80
C GLU A 159 13.04 4.54 -16.46
N CYS A 160 12.35 5.48 -15.81
CA CYS A 160 11.04 5.96 -16.30
C CYS A 160 10.83 7.49 -16.30
N GLU A 161 11.77 8.26 -16.86
CA GLU A 161 11.66 9.73 -16.94
C GLU A 161 10.52 10.27 -17.85
N ASN A 162 9.86 9.42 -18.65
CA ASN A 162 8.90 9.85 -19.68
C ASN A 162 7.44 9.40 -19.46
N SER A 163 7.10 8.83 -18.32
CA SER A 163 5.70 8.46 -18.01
C SER A 163 5.03 9.49 -17.10
N GLU A 164 3.71 9.61 -17.22
CA GLU A 164 2.91 10.51 -16.36
C GLU A 164 2.94 10.06 -14.90
N VAL A 165 3.06 8.76 -14.65
CA VAL A 165 3.02 8.13 -13.33
C VAL A 165 4.32 7.40 -13.08
N SER A 166 5.12 7.86 -12.14
CA SER A 166 6.40 7.22 -11.80
C SER A 166 6.23 5.98 -10.91
N PRO A 167 7.17 5.01 -10.94
CA PRO A 167 7.19 3.91 -9.98
C PRO A 167 7.14 4.39 -8.52
N ARG A 168 7.82 5.50 -8.19
CA ARG A 168 7.80 6.08 -6.84
C ARG A 168 6.45 6.61 -6.42
N GLU A 169 5.68 7.19 -7.32
CA GLU A 169 4.32 7.67 -7.03
C GLU A 169 3.42 6.48 -6.64
N VAL A 170 3.47 5.40 -7.42
CA VAL A 170 2.79 4.14 -7.09
C VAL A 170 3.28 3.59 -5.75
N GLY A 171 4.59 3.54 -5.54
CA GLY A 171 5.22 3.11 -4.29
C GLY A 171 4.80 3.95 -3.08
N HIS A 172 4.58 5.25 -3.27
CA HIS A 172 4.11 6.16 -2.23
C HIS A 172 2.66 5.86 -1.83
N ASN A 173 1.76 5.68 -2.79
CA ASN A 173 0.37 5.31 -2.52
C ASN A 173 0.28 3.98 -1.76
N ILE A 174 1.05 2.97 -2.19
CA ILE A 174 1.11 1.66 -1.51
C ILE A 174 1.69 1.80 -0.10
N TYR A 175 2.70 2.67 0.10
CA TYR A 175 3.25 2.93 1.42
C TYR A 175 2.24 3.60 2.37
N ILE A 176 1.47 4.57 1.89
CA ILE A 176 0.38 5.20 2.67
C ILE A 176 -0.65 4.13 3.06
N LEU A 177 -1.05 3.28 2.13
CA LEU A 177 -1.97 2.17 2.39
C LEU A 177 -1.41 1.24 3.46
N ALA A 178 -0.14 0.84 3.35
CA ALA A 178 0.53 -0.01 4.34
C ALA A 178 0.55 0.64 5.73
N LEU A 179 0.80 1.95 5.82
CA LEU A 179 0.74 2.69 7.08
C LEU A 179 -0.67 2.68 7.69
N GLN A 180 -1.71 2.87 6.88
CA GLN A 180 -3.10 2.81 7.36
C GLN A 180 -3.44 1.42 7.91
N LEU A 181 -3.11 0.37 7.15
CA LEU A 181 -3.36 -1.02 7.55
C LEU A 181 -2.53 -1.46 8.76
N SER A 182 -1.33 -0.90 8.95
CA SER A 182 -0.44 -1.23 10.08
C SER A 182 -1.06 -0.93 11.45
N ARG A 183 -2.06 -0.03 11.51
CA ARG A 183 -2.83 0.25 12.74
C ARG A 183 -3.64 -0.96 13.20
N HIS A 184 -3.98 -1.86 12.28
CA HIS A 184 -4.76 -3.07 12.51
C HIS A 184 -3.89 -4.34 12.53
N ASN A 185 -2.61 -4.25 12.16
CA ASN A 185 -1.73 -5.41 12.04
C ASN A 185 -0.33 -5.13 12.62
N LYS A 186 -0.05 -5.67 13.81
CA LYS A 186 1.25 -5.51 14.49
C LYS A 186 2.41 -6.06 13.66
N HIS A 187 2.21 -7.16 12.92
CA HIS A 187 3.26 -7.75 12.10
C HIS A 187 3.67 -6.78 10.97
N LEU A 188 2.72 -6.23 10.22
CA LEU A 188 2.97 -5.20 9.22
C LEU A 188 3.62 -3.95 9.84
N GLN A 189 3.16 -3.52 11.02
CA GLN A 189 3.78 -2.41 11.75
C GLN A 189 5.27 -2.67 12.05
N HIS A 190 5.65 -3.92 12.37
CA HIS A 190 7.06 -4.29 12.55
C HIS A 190 7.84 -4.29 11.23
N LEU A 191 7.25 -4.78 10.12
CA LEU A 191 7.89 -4.80 8.81
C LEU A 191 8.16 -3.41 8.24
N LEU A 192 7.31 -2.43 8.56
CA LEU A 192 7.46 -1.04 8.10
C LEU A 192 8.47 -0.23 8.92
N LYS A 193 8.99 -0.76 10.02
CA LYS A 193 10.03 -0.05 10.78
C LYS A 193 11.29 0.06 9.92
N PRO A 194 11.89 1.25 9.80
CA PRO A 194 13.19 1.38 9.19
C PRO A 194 14.15 0.42 9.90
N VAL A 195 14.85 -0.42 9.15
CA VAL A 195 15.98 -1.16 9.69
C VAL A 195 16.98 -0.09 10.10
N LYS A 196 17.20 0.08 11.41
CA LYS A 196 18.30 0.92 11.90
C LYS A 196 19.54 0.48 11.15
N ARG A 197 20.19 1.39 10.41
CA ARG A 197 21.50 1.08 9.84
C ARG A 197 22.37 0.68 11.03
N ILE A 198 22.94 -0.52 10.97
CA ILE A 198 23.84 -1.10 11.97
C ILE A 198 25.03 -0.17 12.30
N GLN A 199 25.24 0.90 11.53
CA GLN A 199 26.21 1.96 11.80
C GLN A 199 25.97 2.74 13.11
N GLU A 200 24.72 2.90 13.58
CA GLU A 200 24.46 3.68 14.81
C GLU A 200 24.79 2.90 16.10
N GLU A 201 24.64 1.56 16.10
CA GLU A 201 24.96 0.74 17.28
C GLU A 201 26.48 0.52 17.44
N GLU A 202 27.24 0.49 16.34
CA GLU A 202 28.71 0.46 16.39
C GLU A 202 29.28 1.82 16.84
N GLU A 203 28.76 2.96 16.37
CA GLU A 203 29.21 4.28 16.80
C GLU A 203 28.86 4.58 18.28
N GLU A 204 27.66 4.23 18.75
CA GLU A 204 27.29 4.37 20.16
C GLU A 204 28.10 3.44 21.08
N GLY A 205 28.40 2.22 20.63
CA GLY A 205 29.26 1.26 21.35
C GLY A 205 30.72 1.73 21.47
N ILE A 206 31.28 2.27 20.39
CA ILE A 206 32.65 2.80 20.37
C ILE A 206 32.73 4.10 21.18
N SER A 207 31.75 4.99 21.04
CA SER A 207 31.69 6.26 21.78
C SER A 207 31.55 6.04 23.29
N SER A 208 30.68 5.11 23.71
CA SER A 208 30.52 4.75 25.12
C SER A 208 31.75 4.08 25.72
N MET A 209 32.45 3.21 24.97
CA MET A 209 33.75 2.65 25.38
C MET A 209 34.85 3.72 25.50
N LEU A 210 34.97 4.64 24.54
CA LEU A 210 35.95 5.73 24.56
C LEU A 210 35.72 6.68 25.75
N ILE A 211 34.47 6.97 26.10
CA ILE A 211 34.12 7.80 27.26
C ILE A 211 34.50 7.09 28.56
N LEU A 212 34.22 5.80 28.68
CA LEU A 212 34.58 5.02 29.86
C LEU A 212 36.10 4.95 30.06
N HIS A 213 36.85 4.72 28.97
CA HIS A 213 38.31 4.62 29.00
C HIS A 213 38.96 5.96 29.37
N ASN A 214 38.48 7.07 28.80
CA ASN A 214 38.96 8.42 29.16
C ASN A 214 38.68 8.77 30.63
N LYS A 215 37.53 8.36 31.16
CA LYS A 215 37.17 8.59 32.58
C LYS A 215 38.10 7.81 33.52
N GLN A 216 38.43 6.56 33.18
CA GLN A 216 39.39 5.75 33.93
C GLN A 216 40.81 6.33 33.88
N LEU A 217 41.28 6.76 32.70
CA LEU A 217 42.59 7.39 32.54
C LEU A 217 42.70 8.68 33.36
N THR A 218 41.64 9.50 33.35
CA THR A 218 41.57 10.76 34.12
C THR A 218 41.58 10.51 35.63
N GLN A 219 40.99 9.42 36.10
CA GLN A 219 41.06 9.03 37.52
C GLN A 219 42.47 8.57 37.92
N MET A 220 43.15 7.79 37.07
CA MET A 220 44.53 7.36 37.35
C MET A 220 45.53 8.53 37.36
N LEU A 221 45.33 9.52 36.48
CA LEU A 221 46.17 10.72 36.43
C LEU A 221 45.94 11.66 37.62
N LYS A 222 44.77 11.60 38.26
CA LYS A 222 44.46 12.38 39.48
C LYS A 222 44.96 11.71 40.77
N SER A 223 45.27 10.41 40.76
CA SER A 223 45.77 9.70 41.95
C SER A 223 47.27 9.86 42.21
N THR A 224 48.00 10.54 41.34
CA THR A 224 49.41 10.90 41.54
C THR A 224 49.55 12.36 41.94
N THR A 225 49.17 12.69 43.18
CA THR A 225 49.70 13.87 43.88
C THR A 225 50.92 13.44 44.70
N PRO A 226 52.08 14.10 44.57
CA PRO A 226 53.24 13.75 45.38
C PRO A 226 52.98 14.13 46.84
N VAL A 227 53.32 13.20 47.74
CA VAL A 227 53.43 13.43 49.18
C VAL A 227 54.42 14.58 49.39
N GLN A 228 53.97 15.71 49.92
CA GLN A 228 54.85 16.70 50.49
C GLN A 228 55.21 16.23 51.91
N GLU A 229 56.50 15.95 52.12
CA GLU A 229 57.09 15.77 53.44
C GLU A 229 56.98 17.09 54.23
N GLU A 230 56.31 17.04 55.38
CA GLU A 230 56.30 18.11 56.37
C GLU A 230 57.61 18.04 57.19
N GLU A 231 58.36 19.15 57.19
CA GLU A 231 59.42 19.47 58.17
C GLU A 231 58.96 20.63 59.06
#